data_AF-A0A9D1UT19-F1
#
_entry.id   AF-A0A9D1UT19-F1
#
_cell.length_a   1.000
_cell.length_b   1.000
_cell.length_c   1.000
_cell.angle_alpha   90.00
_cell.angle_beta   90.00
_cell.angle_gamma   90.00
#
_symmetry.space_group_name_H-M   'P 1'
#
loop_
_entity.id
_entity.type
_entity.pdbx_description
1 polymer ?
#
loop_
_entity_poly.entity_id
_entity_poly.type
_entity_poly.pdbx_seq_one_letter_code
_entity_poly.pdbx_strand_id
1 'polypeptide(L)' 'MKYCRRKGIPYRYIDVTQDADALALVKSLGYSELPVGMIGDDHFSGVRLDKIRPLARQLSKAS' A
#
# COMPACT_ATOMS: atom_id res chain seq x y z
N MET A 1 6.92 -1.44 -4.38
CA MET A 1 6.39 -2.82 -4.27
C MET A 1 7.42 -3.96 -4.17
N LYS A 2 8.70 -3.79 -4.59
CA LYS A 2 9.68 -4.91 -4.56
C LYS A 2 9.91 -5.51 -3.16
N TYR A 3 9.76 -4.72 -2.09
CA TYR A 3 9.95 -5.17 -0.71
C TYR A 3 8.90 -6.18 -0.26
N CYS A 4 7.60 -5.89 -0.45
CA CYS A 4 6.50 -6.77 -0.05
C CYS A 4 6.62 -8.13 -0.72
N ARG A 5 6.87 -8.14 -2.04
CA ARG A 5 7.12 -9.36 -2.81
C ARG A 5 8.27 -10.20 -2.21
N ARG A 6 9.40 -9.55 -1.89
CA ARG A 6 10.57 -10.25 -1.30
C ARG A 6 10.30 -10.79 0.12
N LYS A 7 9.42 -10.14 0.87
CA LYS A 7 9.08 -10.53 2.25
C LYS A 7 7.84 -11.42 2.34
N GLY A 8 7.24 -11.80 1.22
CA GLY A 8 6.00 -12.57 1.20
C GLY A 8 4.81 -11.84 1.82
N ILE A 9 4.86 -10.50 1.91
CA ILE A 9 3.75 -9.71 2.42
C ILE A 9 2.68 -9.68 1.32
N PRO A 10 1.46 -10.19 1.54
CA PRO A 10 0.39 -10.10 0.56
C PRO A 10 0.07 -8.65 0.26
N TYR A 11 -0.16 -8.35 -1.01
CA TYR A 11 -0.56 -7.01 -1.43
C TYR A 11 -1.33 -7.06 -2.73
N ARG A 12 -2.12 -6.00 -2.98
CA ARG A 12 -2.71 -5.71 -4.28
C ARG A 12 -2.04 -4.47 -4.86
N TYR A 13 -1.60 -4.58 -6.12
CA TYR A 13 -1.20 -3.42 -6.90
C TYR A 13 -2.40 -3.01 -7.75
N ILE A 14 -2.78 -1.74 -7.70
CA ILE A 14 -3.88 -1.19 -8.47
C ILE A 14 -3.32 -0.07 -9.33
N ASP A 15 -3.49 -0.19 -10.65
CA ASP A 15 -3.19 0.90 -11.58
C ASP A 15 -4.39 1.82 -11.67
N VAL A 16 -4.32 2.96 -10.99
CA VAL A 16 -5.41 3.95 -10.95
C VAL A 16 -5.68 4.60 -12.32
N THR A 17 -4.80 4.43 -13.31
CA THR A 17 -5.08 4.91 -14.67
C THR A 17 -6.08 4.01 -15.40
N GLN A 18 -6.25 2.76 -14.93
CA GLN A 18 -7.15 1.76 -15.50
C GLN A 18 -8.36 1.47 -14.59
N ASP A 19 -8.35 1.98 -13.35
CA ASP A 19 -9.39 1.76 -12.34
C ASP A 19 -9.92 3.11 -11.85
N ALA A 20 -11.07 3.51 -12.41
CA ALA A 20 -11.70 4.80 -12.13
C ALA A 20 -12.15 4.94 -10.66
N ASP A 21 -12.59 3.84 -10.04
CA ASP A 21 -13.03 3.83 -8.64
C ASP A 21 -11.85 4.02 -7.70
N ALA A 22 -10.72 3.35 -7.99
CA ALA A 22 -9.49 3.55 -7.24
C ALA A 22 -8.93 4.98 -7.40
N LEU A 23 -9.03 5.57 -8.60
CA LEU A 23 -8.65 6.96 -8.82
C LEU A 23 -9.55 7.93 -8.03
N ALA A 24 -10.87 7.69 -8.03
CA ALA A 24 -11.82 8.50 -7.28
C ALA A 24 -11.53 8.43 -5.77
N LEU A 25 -11.25 7.25 -5.23
CA LEU A 25 -10.86 7.05 -3.84
C LEU A 25 -9.58 7.83 -3.49
N VAL A 26 -8.53 7.71 -4.31
CA VAL A 26 -7.26 8.43 -4.09
C VAL A 26 -7.49 9.94 -4.05
N LYS A 27 -8.31 10.46 -4.98
CA LYS A 27 -8.67 11.88 -5.03
C LYS A 27 -9.52 12.29 -3.83
N SER A 28 -10.49 11.49 -3.40
CA SER A 28 -11.35 11.82 -2.24
C SER A 28 -10.56 11.84 -0.92
N LEU A 29 -9.48 11.07 -0.83
CA LEU A 29 -8.54 11.11 0.29
C LEU A 29 -7.59 12.33 0.25
N GLY A 30 -7.70 13.19 -0.77
CA GLY A 30 -6.91 14.41 -0.92
C GLY A 30 -5.53 14.22 -1.54
N TYR A 31 -5.24 13.03 -2.10
CA TYR A 31 -3.95 12.78 -2.74
C TYR A 31 -3.95 13.28 -4.18
N SER A 32 -2.91 14.06 -4.49
CA SER A 32 -2.58 14.53 -5.85
C SER A 32 -1.39 13.80 -6.45
N GLU A 33 -0.64 13.05 -5.65
CA GLU A 33 0.60 12.37 -6.03
C GLU A 33 0.54 10.87 -5.79
N LEU A 34 1.15 10.12 -6.71
CA LEU A 34 1.30 8.67 -6.64
C LEU A 34 2.76 8.31 -6.34
N PRO A 35 3.04 7.14 -5.75
CA PRO A 35 2.10 6.11 -5.33
C PRO A 35 1.40 6.44 -4.00
N VAL A 36 0.19 5.90 -3.80
CA VAL A 36 -0.50 5.86 -2.51
C VAL A 36 -0.48 4.43 -1.99
N GLY A 37 -0.11 4.26 -0.72
CA GLY A 37 -0.17 2.99 -0.01
C GLY A 37 -1.33 2.97 0.97
N MET A 38 -1.98 1.80 1.10
CA MET A 38 -3.04 1.55 2.08
C MET A 38 -2.71 0.28 2.88
N ILE A 39 -2.90 0.33 4.20
CA ILE A 39 -2.72 -0.77 5.15
C ILE A 39 -3.89 -0.72 6.15
N GLY A 40 -4.86 -1.63 6.01
CA GLY A 40 -6.12 -1.51 6.76
C GLY A 40 -6.79 -0.18 6.43
N ASP A 41 -7.15 0.59 7.45
CA ASP A 41 -7.73 1.93 7.31
C ASP A 41 -6.68 3.05 7.15
N ASP A 42 -5.40 2.71 7.34
CA ASP A 42 -4.28 3.64 7.28
C ASP A 42 -3.84 3.87 5.82
N HIS A 43 -3.72 5.13 5.40
CA HIS A 43 -3.26 5.49 4.05
C HIS A 43 -2.12 6.51 4.08
N PHE A 44 -1.25 6.48 3.08
CA PHE A 44 -0.06 7.35 3.01
C PHE A 44 0.41 7.58 1.57
N SER A 45 1.03 8.73 1.34
CA SER A 45 1.72 9.03 0.08
C SER A 45 3.14 8.46 0.08
N GLY A 46 3.60 8.11 -1.12
CA GLY A 46 4.96 7.65 -1.38
C GLY A 46 5.29 6.25 -0.85
N VAL A 47 6.59 5.95 -0.83
CA VAL A 47 7.09 4.63 -0.40
C VAL A 47 7.52 4.68 1.06
N ARG A 48 6.62 4.24 1.96
CA ARG A 48 6.86 4.22 3.41
C ARG A 48 7.29 2.84 3.91
N LEU A 49 8.58 2.53 3.75
CA LEU A 49 9.15 1.26 4.25
C LEU A 49 9.04 1.12 5.77
N ASP A 50 9.04 2.23 6.50
CA ASP A 50 8.83 2.30 7.94
C ASP A 50 7.45 1.75 8.36
N LYS A 51 6.39 2.00 7.58
CA LYS A 51 5.06 1.43 7.80
C LYS A 51 4.94 -0.04 7.37
N ILE A 52 5.71 -0.48 6.37
CA ILE A 52 5.63 -1.83 5.79
C ILE A 52 6.51 -2.86 6.55
N ARG A 53 7.67 -2.45 7.07
CA ARG A 53 8.60 -3.34 7.81
C ARG A 53 7.95 -4.04 9.02
N PRO A 54 7.08 -3.39 9.82
CA PRO A 54 6.36 -4.05 10.91
C PRO A 54 5.48 -5.22 10.44
N LEU A 55 4.84 -5.11 9.27
CA LEU A 55 3.98 -6.17 8.73
C LEU A 55 4.75 -7.47 8.47
N ALA A 56 5.97 -7.36 7.95
CA ALA A 56 6.84 -8.53 7.78
C ALA A 56 7.14 -9.23 9.11
N ARG A 57 7.34 -8.46 10.18
CA ARG A 57 7.59 -9.02 11.53
C ARG A 57 6.35 -9.66 12.13
N GLN A 58 5.16 -9.11 11.85
CA GLN A 58 3.90 -9.68 12.31
C GLN A 58 3.62 -11.02 11.62
N LEU A 59 3.82 -11.10 10.30
CA LEU A 59 3.66 -12.35 9.53
C LEU A 59 4.62 -13.45 10.02
N SER A 60 5.87 -13.10 10.37
CA SER A 60 6.81 -14.09 10.92
C SER A 60 6.49 -14.56 12.34
N LYS A 61 5.68 -13.81 13.11
CA LYS A 61 5.25 -14.19 14.46
C LYS A 61 3.96 -14.99 14.49
N ALA A 62 3.15 -14.89 13.43
CA ALA A 62 1.88 -15.59 13.29
C ALA A 62 2.04 -17.02 12.73
N SER A 63 3.29 -17.50 12.59
CA SER A 63 3.67 -18.79 12.03
C SER A 63 4.53 -19.56 13.03
#